data_AF-A0AAV5SAE6-F1
#
_entry.id   AF-A0AAV5SAE6-F1
#
_cell.length_a   1.000
_cell.length_b   1.000
_cell.length_c   1.000
_cell.angle_alpha   90.00
_cell.angle_beta   90.00
_cell.angle_gamma   90.00
#
_symmetry.space_group_name_H-M   'P 1'
#
loop_
_entity.id
_entity.type
_entity.pdbx_description
1 polymer ?
#
loop_
_entity_poly.entity_id
_entity_poly.type
_entity_poly.pdbx_seq_one_letter_code
_entity_poly.pdbx_strand_id
1 'polypeptide(L)'
;SGTPTCPLFYPHQVVNRSIFGSFFISSSSAPFPFLCSVQILSGTLHPNVRAMNISDPVELPLNNHFIVNEDVFLISCIGNKDEDGSPQEIFSRAYMGVKDANDNNLILDVDISTESSDLPSRPFNIDSMSISILVFDSTSRSQFARHMKKSGEIMSEMGFVTLLGYNKVGDNSAPNLSPILAQPYKENEDYHMMDDTGDIA
;
A
#
# COMPACT_ATOMS: atom_id res chain seq x y z
N SER A 1 21.91 11.85 19.80
CA SER A 1 20.48 11.95 19.46
C SER A 1 20.35 11.91 17.95
N GLY A 2 20.22 10.71 17.39
CA GLY A 2 20.20 10.49 15.95
C GLY A 2 18.89 10.97 15.33
N THR A 3 18.98 11.88 14.38
CA THR A 3 17.90 12.33 13.50
C THR A 3 17.46 11.17 12.60
N PRO A 4 16.15 10.91 12.41
CA PRO A 4 15.71 9.95 11.40
C PRO A 4 15.98 10.53 10.01
N THR A 5 16.93 9.94 9.29
CA THR A 5 17.21 10.27 7.90
C THR A 5 16.22 9.52 7.00
N CYS A 6 15.32 10.25 6.34
CA CYS A 6 14.72 9.81 5.08
C CYS A 6 15.41 10.62 3.98
N PRO A 7 16.05 9.92 3.03
CA PRO A 7 15.31 9.57 1.83
C PRO A 7 15.32 8.06 1.63
N LEU A 8 14.17 7.49 1.29
CA LEU A 8 14.06 6.10 0.85
C LEU A 8 14.64 5.97 -0.56
N PHE A 9 15.95 6.11 -0.68
CA PHE A 9 16.71 5.60 -1.81
C PHE A 9 16.66 4.07 -1.67
N TYR A 10 15.82 3.41 -2.47
CA TYR A 10 15.80 1.94 -2.54
C TYR A 10 16.75 1.50 -3.65
N PRO A 11 17.98 1.05 -3.32
CA PRO A 11 19.01 0.83 -4.34
C PRO A 11 18.73 -0.39 -5.22
N HIS A 12 17.86 -1.32 -4.80
CA HIS A 12 17.65 -2.59 -5.50
C HIS A 12 16.17 -2.93 -5.63
N GLN A 13 15.66 -2.91 -6.87
CA GLN A 13 14.34 -3.47 -7.20
C GLN A 13 14.43 -5.00 -7.20
N VAL A 14 14.30 -5.62 -6.02
CA VAL A 14 14.38 -7.08 -5.83
C VAL A 14 13.04 -7.80 -5.94
N VAL A 15 11.94 -7.07 -5.76
CA VAL A 15 10.57 -7.57 -5.85
C VAL A 15 9.93 -7.09 -7.16
N ASN A 16 9.51 -8.04 -8.00
CA ASN A 16 8.77 -7.77 -9.22
C ASN A 16 7.31 -8.20 -9.07
N ARG A 17 6.39 -7.38 -9.55
CA ARG A 17 4.96 -7.67 -9.57
C ARG A 17 4.50 -7.88 -11.01
N SER A 18 3.82 -8.99 -11.26
CA SER A 18 3.18 -9.30 -12.52
C SER A 18 1.89 -8.49 -12.71
N ILE A 19 1.45 -8.36 -13.96
CA ILE A 19 0.15 -7.80 -14.31
C ILE A 19 -1.01 -8.60 -13.67
N PHE A 20 -0.82 -9.91 -13.46
CA PHE A 20 -1.81 -10.78 -12.81
C PHE A 20 -1.78 -10.70 -11.27
N GLY A 21 -0.97 -9.79 -10.70
CA GLY A 21 -0.89 -9.58 -9.26
C GLY A 21 0.07 -10.51 -8.51
N SER A 22 0.65 -11.52 -9.16
CA SER A 22 1.68 -12.37 -8.55
C SER A 22 2.99 -11.60 -8.33
N PHE A 23 3.74 -11.96 -7.30
CA PHE A 23 5.07 -11.46 -7.00
C PHE A 23 6.14 -12.48 -7.38
N PHE A 24 7.32 -11.97 -7.74
CA PHE A 24 8.52 -12.76 -7.97
C PHE A 24 9.71 -12.04 -7.35
N ILE A 25 10.49 -12.75 -6.54
CA ILE A 25 11.67 -12.23 -5.88
C ILE A 25 12.87 -13.01 -6.37
N SER A 26 13.79 -12.35 -7.07
CA SER A 26 14.99 -13.02 -7.61
C SER A 26 16.12 -12.97 -6.60
N SER A 27 16.67 -14.11 -6.18
CA SER A 27 17.84 -14.10 -5.29
C SER A 27 19.10 -13.50 -5.96
N SER A 28 19.10 -13.37 -7.30
CA SER A 28 20.21 -12.80 -8.08
C SER A 28 20.10 -11.29 -8.32
N SER A 29 19.01 -10.62 -7.88
CA SER A 29 18.83 -9.18 -8.09
C SER A 29 19.72 -8.31 -7.20
N ALA A 30 20.35 -8.91 -6.19
CA ALA A 30 21.33 -8.25 -5.33
C ALA A 30 22.64 -9.07 -5.32
N PRO A 31 23.81 -8.40 -5.23
CA PRO A 31 25.11 -9.08 -5.19
C PRO A 31 25.41 -9.76 -3.84
N PHE A 32 24.50 -9.67 -2.87
CA PHE A 32 24.62 -10.20 -1.51
C PHE A 32 23.35 -10.98 -1.13
N PRO A 33 23.44 -11.93 -0.17
CA PRO A 33 22.28 -12.66 0.30
C PRO A 33 21.34 -11.74 1.08
N PHE A 34 20.03 -12.00 0.93
CA PHE A 34 18.98 -11.28 1.64
C PHE A 34 17.80 -12.22 1.91
N LEU A 35 16.98 -11.84 2.89
CA LEU A 35 15.73 -12.51 3.23
C LEU A 35 14.58 -11.54 3.03
N CYS A 36 13.48 -12.04 2.48
CA CYS A 36 12.26 -11.24 2.32
C CYS A 36 11.14 -11.81 3.18
N SER A 37 10.33 -10.91 3.72
CA SER A 37 9.18 -11.24 4.53
C SER A 37 8.00 -10.36 4.17
N VAL A 38 6.80 -10.86 4.48
CA VAL A 38 5.56 -10.11 4.41
C VAL A 38 5.00 -9.89 5.81
N GLN A 39 4.50 -8.69 6.06
CA GLN A 39 3.77 -8.35 7.27
C GLN A 39 2.41 -7.78 6.91
N ILE A 40 1.37 -8.27 7.58
CA ILE A 40 0.01 -7.77 7.40
C ILE A 40 -0.08 -6.42 8.10
N LEU A 41 -0.56 -5.42 7.36
CA LEU A 41 -0.79 -4.10 7.90
C LEU A 41 -2.25 -4.00 8.30
N SER A 42 -2.51 -4.10 9.60
CA SER A 42 -3.84 -3.91 10.16
C SER A 42 -3.88 -2.60 10.95
N GLY A 43 -5.05 -1.98 11.02
CA GLY A 43 -5.22 -0.73 11.76
C GLY A 43 -6.65 -0.60 12.23
N THR A 44 -6.85 0.06 13.36
CA THR A 44 -8.18 0.36 13.85
C THR A 44 -8.64 1.72 13.32
N LEU A 45 -9.91 1.79 12.92
CA LEU A 45 -10.60 3.06 12.74
C LEU A 45 -10.71 3.79 14.10
N HIS A 46 -11.02 5.09 14.05
CA HIS A 46 -11.20 5.96 15.22
C HIS A 46 -12.00 5.26 16.36
N PRO A 47 -11.60 5.38 17.64
CA PRO A 47 -10.71 6.40 18.22
C PRO A 47 -9.20 6.15 18.11
N ASN A 48 -8.75 4.93 17.84
CA ASN A 48 -7.33 4.55 17.94
C ASN A 48 -6.59 4.64 16.59
N VAL A 49 -6.69 5.80 15.93
CA VAL A 49 -6.14 6.07 14.57
C VAL A 49 -4.60 5.95 14.50
N ARG A 50 -3.91 5.90 15.65
CA ARG A 50 -2.44 5.78 15.75
C ARG A 50 -1.96 4.35 16.02
N ALA A 51 -2.86 3.41 16.23
CA ALA A 51 -2.50 2.00 16.45
C ALA A 51 -2.50 1.28 15.09
N MET A 52 -1.39 1.42 14.36
CA MET A 52 -1.06 0.51 13.27
C MET A 52 -0.52 -0.78 13.90
N ASN A 53 -1.22 -1.88 13.67
CA ASN A 53 -0.81 -3.19 14.14
C ASN A 53 -0.19 -3.95 12.97
N ILE A 54 1.08 -4.27 13.11
CA ILE A 54 1.89 -4.97 12.11
C ILE A 54 2.03 -6.40 12.61
N SER A 55 1.69 -7.37 11.76
CA SER A 55 1.85 -8.78 12.13
C SER A 55 3.33 -9.18 12.27
N ASP A 56 3.55 -10.35 12.86
CA ASP A 56 4.85 -11.00 12.76
C ASP A 56 5.22 -11.23 11.28
N PRO A 57 6.51 -11.09 10.92
CA PRO A 57 6.99 -11.30 9.56
C PRO A 57 6.88 -12.77 9.16
N VAL A 58 6.31 -13.02 7.99
CA VAL A 58 6.23 -14.35 7.37
C VAL A 58 7.19 -14.39 6.19
N GLU A 59 8.07 -15.38 6.14
CA GLU A 59 9.07 -15.50 5.07
C GLU A 59 8.41 -15.71 3.70
N LEU A 60 8.95 -15.01 2.70
CA LEU A 60 8.50 -15.09 1.32
C LEU A 60 9.39 -16.03 0.49
N PRO A 61 8.83 -16.79 -0.46
CA PRO A 61 9.61 -17.68 -1.29
C PRO A 61 10.46 -16.88 -2.29
N LEU A 62 11.73 -17.29 -2.43
CA LEU A 62 12.66 -16.76 -3.42
C LEU A 62 12.64 -17.61 -4.69
N ASN A 63 12.84 -16.97 -5.83
CA ASN A 63 12.88 -17.58 -7.17
C ASN A 63 11.60 -18.33 -7.58
N ASN A 64 10.49 -18.09 -6.88
CA ASN A 64 9.17 -18.64 -7.18
C ASN A 64 8.14 -17.51 -7.31
N HIS A 65 7.07 -17.78 -8.07
CA HIS A 65 5.92 -16.90 -8.15
C HIS A 65 4.93 -17.20 -7.03
N PHE A 66 4.41 -16.15 -6.40
CA PHE A 66 3.44 -16.29 -5.32
C PHE A 66 2.44 -15.13 -5.31
N ILE A 67 1.30 -15.32 -4.67
CA ILE A 67 0.31 -14.28 -4.37
C ILE A 67 0.23 -14.13 -2.85
N VAL A 68 0.08 -12.89 -2.39
CA VAL A 68 -0.24 -12.60 -0.99
C VAL A 68 -1.74 -12.41 -0.87
N ASN A 69 -2.40 -13.30 -0.13
CA ASN A 69 -3.83 -13.28 0.12
C ASN A 69 -4.18 -12.34 1.29
N GLU A 70 -3.97 -11.04 1.09
CA GLU A 70 -4.40 -10.02 2.06
C GLU A 70 -4.73 -8.68 1.39
N ASP A 71 -5.55 -7.87 2.07
CA ASP A 71 -5.97 -6.56 1.58
C ASP A 71 -4.84 -5.53 1.62
N VAL A 72 -4.07 -5.49 2.71
CA VAL A 72 -2.94 -4.55 2.87
C VAL A 72 -1.78 -5.23 3.57
N PHE A 73 -0.61 -5.19 2.93
CA PHE A 73 0.59 -5.85 3.45
C PHE A 73 1.87 -5.11 3.05
N LEU A 74 2.91 -5.27 3.86
CA LEU A 74 4.26 -4.76 3.66
C LEU A 74 5.17 -5.90 3.24
N ILE A 75 5.83 -5.78 2.08
CA ILE A 75 6.94 -6.66 1.73
C ILE A 75 8.23 -5.93 2.08
N SER A 76 9.04 -6.53 2.95
CA SER A 76 10.36 -6.06 3.32
C SER A 76 11.41 -7.10 2.99
N CYS A 77 12.56 -6.65 2.50
CA CYS A 77 13.73 -7.48 2.30
C CYS A 77 14.92 -6.87 3.04
N ILE A 78 15.66 -7.73 3.71
CA ILE A 78 16.73 -7.36 4.62
C ILE A 78 17.99 -8.12 4.21
N GLY A 79 19.08 -7.37 3.99
CA GLY A 79 20.39 -7.90 3.66
C GLY A 79 21.21 -8.26 4.91
N ASN A 80 22.50 -8.49 4.71
CA ASN A 80 23.44 -8.68 5.82
C ASN A 80 23.47 -7.45 6.74
N LYS A 81 23.91 -7.68 7.99
CA LYS A 81 24.05 -6.61 8.98
C LYS A 81 25.11 -5.61 8.55
N ASP A 82 24.81 -4.33 8.72
CA ASP A 82 25.78 -3.24 8.58
C ASP A 82 26.85 -3.32 9.69
N GLU A 83 27.90 -2.49 9.58
CA GLU A 83 29.02 -2.43 10.53
C GLU A 83 28.58 -2.18 11.99
N ASP A 84 27.41 -1.55 12.20
CA ASP A 84 26.78 -1.31 13.51
C ASP A 84 25.91 -2.49 14.02
N GLY A 85 25.82 -3.59 13.26
CA GLY A 85 25.07 -4.80 13.64
C GLY A 85 23.56 -4.73 13.37
N SER A 86 23.05 -3.63 12.83
CA SER A 86 21.66 -3.51 12.37
C SER A 86 21.45 -4.19 11.01
N PRO A 87 20.34 -4.93 10.83
CA PRO A 87 19.98 -5.46 9.52
C PRO A 87 19.81 -4.33 8.50
N GLN A 88 20.48 -4.41 7.35
CA GLN A 88 20.34 -3.40 6.29
C GLN A 88 19.03 -3.63 5.52
N GLU A 89 18.12 -2.65 5.55
CA GLU A 89 16.90 -2.69 4.73
C GLU A 89 17.26 -2.41 3.27
N ILE A 90 16.99 -3.37 2.40
CA ILE A 90 17.34 -3.28 0.96
C ILE A 90 16.12 -2.94 0.11
N PHE A 91 14.93 -3.29 0.60
CA PHE A 91 13.65 -3.06 -0.05
C PHE A 91 12.55 -3.07 1.00
N SER A 92 11.62 -2.13 0.92
CA SER A 92 10.43 -2.11 1.77
C SER A 92 9.31 -1.37 1.05
N ARG A 93 8.18 -2.03 0.81
CA ARG A 93 7.04 -1.42 0.12
C ARG A 93 5.70 -2.02 0.56
N ALA A 94 4.75 -1.14 0.83
CA ALA A 94 3.36 -1.51 1.06
C ALA A 94 2.63 -1.77 -0.26
N TYR A 95 1.79 -2.79 -0.27
CA TYR A 95 0.95 -3.19 -1.38
C TYR A 95 -0.49 -3.34 -0.93
N MET A 96 -1.39 -3.25 -1.91
CA MET A 96 -2.81 -3.54 -1.74
C MET A 96 -3.14 -4.78 -2.56
N GLY A 97 -3.85 -5.72 -1.92
CA GLY A 97 -4.39 -6.93 -2.53
C GLY A 97 -5.90 -7.02 -2.36
N VAL A 98 -6.43 -8.20 -2.64
CA VAL A 98 -7.83 -8.55 -2.40
C VAL A 98 -7.83 -9.89 -1.71
N LYS A 99 -8.25 -9.91 -0.44
CA LYS A 99 -8.34 -11.15 0.33
C LYS A 99 -9.48 -12.03 -0.18
N ASP A 100 -9.18 -13.27 -0.54
CA ASP A 100 -10.18 -14.32 -0.70
C ASP A 100 -10.49 -14.93 0.68
N ALA A 101 -11.72 -14.74 1.14
CA ALA A 101 -12.18 -15.25 2.43
C ALA A 101 -12.31 -16.78 2.48
N ASN A 102 -12.25 -17.47 1.34
CA ASN A 102 -12.33 -18.93 1.27
C ASN A 102 -10.95 -19.60 1.41
N ASP A 103 -9.86 -18.87 1.23
CA ASP A 103 -8.51 -19.36 1.41
C ASP A 103 -7.86 -18.74 2.64
N ASN A 104 -7.35 -19.58 3.54
CA ASN A 104 -6.71 -19.14 4.78
C ASN A 104 -5.18 -19.03 4.65
N ASN A 105 -4.60 -19.48 3.53
CA ASN A 105 -3.17 -19.39 3.30
C ASN A 105 -2.81 -17.94 2.93
N LEU A 106 -1.87 -17.35 3.67
CA LEU A 106 -1.38 -16.00 3.38
C LEU A 106 -0.57 -15.95 2.08
N ILE A 107 0.17 -17.02 1.79
CA ILE A 107 1.03 -17.14 0.60
C ILE A 107 0.47 -18.27 -0.25
N LEU A 108 0.13 -17.95 -1.49
CA LEU A 108 -0.36 -18.90 -2.49
C LEU A 108 0.71 -19.06 -3.56
N ASP A 109 1.28 -20.26 -3.67
CA ASP A 109 2.24 -20.58 -4.72
C ASP A 109 1.54 -20.58 -6.08
N VAL A 110 2.12 -19.88 -7.05
CA VAL A 110 1.61 -19.81 -8.42
C VAL A 110 2.51 -20.64 -9.32
N ASP A 111 2.00 -21.80 -9.76
CA ASP A 111 2.68 -22.60 -10.76
C ASP A 111 2.34 -22.07 -12.16
N ILE A 112 3.29 -21.36 -12.77
CA ILE A 112 3.19 -20.80 -14.13
C ILE A 112 2.90 -21.88 -15.19
N SER A 113 3.20 -23.15 -14.90
CA SER A 113 2.93 -24.26 -15.83
C SER A 113 1.45 -24.62 -15.93
N THR A 114 0.63 -24.16 -14.99
CA THR A 114 -0.83 -24.35 -14.97
C THR A 114 -1.55 -23.05 -15.33
N GLU A 115 -1.48 -22.70 -16.61
CA GLU A 115 -2.51 -21.91 -17.31
C GLU A 115 -3.84 -22.70 -17.39
N SER A 116 -4.34 -23.21 -16.27
CA SER A 116 -5.55 -24.05 -16.25
C SER A 116 -6.51 -23.67 -15.13
N SER A 117 -7.46 -22.83 -15.52
CA SER A 117 -8.92 -23.04 -15.37
C SER A 117 -9.58 -23.14 -13.99
N ASP A 118 -8.87 -23.31 -12.88
CA ASP A 118 -9.47 -23.47 -11.54
C ASP A 118 -9.11 -22.35 -10.55
N LEU A 119 -8.61 -21.20 -11.03
CA LEU A 119 -8.69 -19.97 -10.23
C LEU A 119 -10.17 -19.55 -10.14
N PRO A 120 -10.67 -19.12 -8.96
CA PRO A 120 -12.07 -18.81 -8.74
C PRO A 120 -12.62 -17.89 -9.83
N SER A 121 -13.53 -18.47 -10.64
CA SER A 121 -14.48 -17.86 -11.56
C SER A 121 -14.23 -16.39 -11.93
N ARG A 122 -13.59 -16.22 -13.10
CA ARG A 122 -13.02 -15.00 -13.70
C ARG A 122 -11.65 -14.67 -13.11
N PRO A 123 -10.53 -14.94 -13.82
CA PRO A 123 -9.27 -14.29 -13.47
C PRO A 123 -9.60 -12.80 -13.36
N PHE A 124 -9.26 -12.21 -12.21
CA PHE A 124 -9.32 -10.77 -12.02
C PHE A 124 -8.43 -10.17 -13.12
N ASN A 125 -9.05 -9.80 -14.23
CA ASN A 125 -8.35 -9.26 -15.36
C ASN A 125 -8.13 -7.79 -15.03
N ILE A 126 -6.90 -7.47 -14.64
CA ILE A 126 -6.48 -6.11 -14.33
C ILE A 126 -6.77 -5.14 -15.50
N ASP A 127 -6.72 -5.65 -16.75
CA ASP A 127 -7.05 -4.88 -17.96
C ASP A 127 -8.55 -4.63 -18.11
N SER A 128 -9.40 -5.38 -17.39
CA SER A 128 -10.84 -5.18 -17.29
C SER A 128 -11.28 -4.46 -16.02
N MET A 129 -10.34 -4.15 -15.11
CA MET A 129 -10.63 -3.43 -13.88
C MET A 129 -10.85 -1.94 -14.22
N SER A 130 -12.09 -1.48 -14.05
CA SER A 130 -12.39 -0.05 -14.10
C SER A 130 -12.44 0.51 -12.69
N ILE A 131 -11.52 1.42 -12.36
CA ILE A 131 -11.62 2.24 -11.16
C ILE A 131 -12.50 3.44 -11.50
N SER A 132 -13.58 3.63 -10.74
CA SER A 132 -14.42 4.83 -10.83
C SER A 132 -14.13 5.73 -9.64
N ILE A 133 -13.66 6.94 -9.92
CA ILE A 133 -13.43 7.97 -8.91
C ILE A 133 -14.57 8.98 -9.04
N LEU A 134 -15.43 9.04 -8.01
CA LEU A 134 -16.50 10.03 -7.92
C LEU A 134 -16.07 11.15 -6.96
N VAL A 135 -15.98 12.37 -7.48
CA VAL A 135 -15.60 13.56 -6.70
C VAL A 135 -16.81 14.47 -6.53
N PHE A 136 -17.13 14.80 -5.28
CA PHE A 136 -18.06 15.87 -4.94
C PHE A 136 -17.28 17.17 -4.73
N ASP A 137 -17.15 17.98 -5.77
CA ASP A 137 -16.46 19.26 -5.67
C ASP A 137 -17.23 20.24 -4.75
N SER A 138 -16.50 21.12 -4.06
CA SER A 138 -17.03 22.19 -3.20
C SER A 138 -17.99 21.72 -2.10
N THR A 139 -17.94 20.44 -1.73
CA THR A 139 -18.79 19.86 -0.69
C THR A 139 -17.98 19.64 0.57
N SER A 140 -18.24 20.44 1.62
CA SER A 140 -17.63 20.17 2.93
C SER A 140 -18.19 18.91 3.56
N ARG A 141 -17.41 18.25 4.43
CA ARG A 141 -17.85 17.09 5.22
C ARG A 141 -19.19 17.35 5.94
N SER A 142 -19.36 18.56 6.46
CA SER A 142 -20.59 18.94 7.16
C SER A 142 -21.80 19.06 6.21
N GLN A 143 -21.59 19.55 4.98
CA GLN A 143 -22.64 19.63 3.97
C GLN A 143 -23.04 18.25 3.46
N PHE A 144 -22.05 17.38 3.23
CA PHE A 144 -22.31 15.98 2.87
C PHE A 144 -23.15 15.28 3.94
N ALA A 145 -22.75 15.38 5.21
CA ALA A 145 -23.49 14.77 6.32
C ALA A 145 -24.91 15.33 6.51
N ARG A 146 -25.13 16.63 6.24
CA ARG A 146 -26.45 17.26 6.38
C ARG A 146 -27.39 16.95 5.21
N HIS A 147 -26.87 16.99 3.98
CA HIS A 147 -27.70 16.97 2.77
C HIS A 147 -27.68 15.65 2.01
N MET A 148 -26.71 14.76 2.26
CA MET A 148 -26.56 13.46 1.60
C MET A 148 -26.63 12.28 2.59
N LYS A 149 -27.60 12.33 3.51
CA LYS A 149 -27.78 11.31 4.57
C LYS A 149 -27.94 9.89 4.03
N LYS A 150 -28.78 9.71 3.01
CA LYS A 150 -29.01 8.42 2.37
C LYS A 150 -27.73 7.84 1.75
N SER A 151 -26.88 8.70 1.19
CA SER A 151 -25.56 8.27 0.69
C SER A 151 -24.67 7.78 1.82
N GLY A 152 -24.65 8.49 2.96
CA GLY A 152 -23.91 8.07 4.14
C GLY A 152 -24.39 6.74 4.72
N GLU A 153 -25.70 6.51 4.78
CA GLU A 153 -26.31 5.23 5.21
C GLU A 153 -25.89 4.08 4.30
N ILE A 154 -26.03 4.26 2.98
CA ILE A 154 -25.62 3.27 1.98
C ILE A 154 -24.12 2.97 2.07
N MET A 155 -23.28 4.00 2.20
CA MET A 155 -21.84 3.81 2.36
C MET A 155 -21.51 3.01 3.62
N SER A 156 -22.21 3.25 4.72
CA SER A 156 -22.05 2.49 5.97
C SER A 156 -22.50 1.02 5.81
N GLU A 157 -23.63 0.78 5.15
CA GLU A 157 -24.14 -0.58 4.90
C GLU A 157 -23.21 -1.38 3.99
N MET A 158 -22.59 -0.73 3.00
CA MET A 158 -21.62 -1.34 2.09
C MET A 158 -20.21 -1.47 2.67
N GLY A 159 -19.98 -1.07 3.93
CA GLY A 159 -18.68 -1.21 4.58
C GLY A 159 -17.59 -0.27 4.04
N PHE A 160 -17.97 0.92 3.56
CA PHE A 160 -16.99 1.87 3.01
C PHE A 160 -15.99 2.32 4.06
N VAL A 161 -14.72 2.32 3.68
CA VAL A 161 -13.65 2.93 4.49
C VAL A 161 -13.60 4.42 4.19
N THR A 162 -13.93 5.23 5.20
CA THR A 162 -13.87 6.70 5.08
C THR A 162 -12.49 7.19 5.49
N LEU A 163 -11.75 7.73 4.52
CA LEU A 163 -10.49 8.42 4.77
C LEU A 163 -10.76 9.90 5.08
N LEU A 164 -10.16 10.40 6.17
CA LEU A 164 -10.28 11.79 6.57
C LEU A 164 -9.06 12.57 6.07
N GLY A 165 -9.23 13.29 4.96
CA GLY A 165 -8.22 14.20 4.42
C GLY A 165 -8.54 15.67 4.70
N TYR A 166 -7.51 16.52 4.66
CA TYR A 166 -7.63 17.97 4.65
C TYR A 166 -7.27 18.50 3.25
N ASN A 167 -7.83 19.66 2.90
CA ASN A 167 -7.45 20.34 1.67
C ASN A 167 -6.02 20.89 1.80
N LYS A 168 -5.21 20.79 0.74
CA LYS A 168 -3.82 21.27 0.72
C LYS A 168 -3.75 22.80 0.72
N VAL A 169 -4.54 23.48 -0.13
CA VAL A 169 -4.50 24.95 -0.25
C VAL A 169 -5.90 25.55 -0.43
N GLY A 170 -6.57 25.84 0.69
CA GLY A 170 -7.89 26.49 0.70
C GLY A 170 -8.95 25.74 -0.13
N ASP A 171 -9.98 26.46 -0.57
CA ASP A 171 -11.10 25.91 -1.36
C ASP A 171 -10.83 25.95 -2.87
N ASN A 172 -9.71 25.35 -3.30
CA ASN A 172 -9.33 25.28 -4.71
C ASN A 172 -9.37 23.84 -5.25
N SER A 173 -10.22 23.57 -6.25
CA SER A 173 -10.44 22.20 -6.75
C SER A 173 -9.19 21.57 -7.39
N ALA A 174 -8.51 22.30 -8.27
CA ALA A 174 -7.35 21.77 -9.01
C ALA A 174 -6.15 21.37 -8.14
N PRO A 175 -5.61 22.22 -7.24
CA PRO A 175 -4.48 21.86 -6.39
C PRO A 175 -4.83 20.82 -5.31
N ASN A 176 -6.11 20.66 -4.94
CA ASN A 176 -6.55 19.64 -3.97
C ASN A 176 -6.78 18.26 -4.62
N LEU A 177 -7.15 18.22 -5.91
CA LEU A 177 -7.35 16.95 -6.63
C LEU A 177 -6.08 16.43 -7.29
N SER A 178 -5.17 17.32 -7.70
CA SER A 178 -3.92 16.92 -8.38
C SER A 178 -3.11 15.89 -7.58
N PRO A 179 -2.89 16.03 -6.25
CA PRO A 179 -2.14 15.03 -5.47
C PRO A 179 -2.82 13.66 -5.38
N ILE A 180 -4.13 13.58 -5.61
CA ILE A 180 -4.90 12.32 -5.56
C ILE A 180 -4.81 11.60 -6.92
N LEU A 181 -4.80 12.36 -8.01
CA LEU A 181 -4.91 11.82 -9.39
C LEU A 181 -3.58 11.74 -10.12
N ALA A 182 -2.61 12.57 -9.77
CA ALA A 182 -1.31 12.64 -10.41
C ALA A 182 -0.25 11.88 -9.59
N GLN A 183 0.82 11.47 -10.27
CA GLN A 183 2.03 11.06 -9.56
C GLN A 183 2.53 12.22 -8.66
N PRO A 184 3.13 11.90 -7.50
CA PRO A 184 3.75 12.92 -6.68
C PRO A 184 4.72 13.73 -7.54
N TYR A 185 4.52 15.05 -7.57
CA TYR A 185 5.49 15.95 -8.20
C TYR A 185 6.85 15.75 -7.53
N LYS A 186 7.93 15.68 -8.31
CA LYS A 186 9.30 15.62 -7.77
C LYS A 186 9.59 16.76 -6.77
N GLU A 187 8.97 17.92 -6.96
CA GLU A 187 9.08 19.04 -6.01
C GLU A 187 8.50 18.72 -4.63
N ASN A 188 7.49 17.83 -4.52
CA ASN A 188 6.92 17.40 -3.24
C ASN A 188 7.83 16.44 -2.44
N GLU A 189 8.87 15.88 -3.06
CA GLU A 189 9.84 14.99 -2.40
C GLU A 189 10.86 15.78 -1.55
N ASP A 190 11.03 17.07 -1.84
CA ASP A 190 11.97 17.98 -1.17
C ASP A 190 11.33 18.84 -0.05
N TYR A 191 10.02 18.75 0.15
CA TYR A 191 9.38 19.46 1.26
C TYR A 191 9.60 18.70 2.57
N HIS A 192 10.15 19.40 3.57
CA HIS A 192 10.08 18.94 4.93
C HIS A 192 8.61 18.74 5.32
N MET A 193 8.27 17.56 5.87
CA MET A 193 6.92 17.24 6.36
C MET A 193 6.37 18.25 7.38
N MET A 194 7.22 19.13 7.90
CA MET A 194 6.86 20.24 8.76
C MET A 194 7.34 21.53 8.12
N ASP A 195 6.48 22.53 8.03
CA ASP A 195 6.90 23.90 7.73
C ASP A 195 7.65 24.52 8.92
N ASP A 196 8.20 25.73 8.74
CA ASP A 196 8.95 26.46 9.78
C ASP A 196 8.13 26.74 11.06
N THR A 197 6.81 26.52 11.01
CA THR A 197 5.87 26.64 12.12
C THR A 197 5.52 25.32 12.80
N GLY A 198 5.99 24.18 12.27
CA GLY A 198 5.75 22.86 12.83
C GLY A 198 4.40 22.24 12.43
N ASP A 199 3.77 22.80 11.39
CA ASP A 199 2.54 22.28 10.80
C ASP A 199 2.86 21.39 9.59
N ILE A 200 1.97 20.43 9.31
CA ILE A 200 2.17 19.49 8.20
C ILE A 200 1.89 20.22 6.88
N ALA A 201 2.90 20.29 6.00
CA ALA A 201 2.83 20.92 4.68
C ALA A 201 2.12 20.06 3.60
#